data_AF-U9TYA0-F1
#
_entry.id   AF-U9TYA0-F1
#
_cell.length_a   1.000
_cell.length_b   1.000
_cell.length_c   1.000
_cell.angle_alpha   90.00
_cell.angle_beta   90.00
_cell.angle_gamma   90.00
#
_symmetry.space_group_name_H-M   'P 1'
#
loop_
_entity.id
_entity.type
_entity.pdbx_description
1 polymer ?
#
loop_
_entity_poly.entity_id
_entity_poly.type
_entity_poly.pdbx_seq_one_letter_code
_entity_poly.pdbx_strand_id
1 'polypeptide(L)'
;MYEVISGLPPYYDLSHDENLAIKICQGLRPRFNIKVPQLIMHLIKRCLDANPLNRPEVREIYDILYEWHEYDDQSEIGKQIKEAEEINISLPTSNKLPSYETHSKAVYTSRLLNFNNLPEPKNSDDYDEQNDNIISMKSLESLTN
;
A
#
# COMPACT_ATOMS: atom_id res chain seq x y z
N MET A 1 -4.96 -5.21 -4.22
CA MET A 1 -3.52 -5.04 -4.47
C MET A 1 -2.71 -5.06 -3.18
N TYR A 2 -2.92 -4.14 -2.24
CA TYR A 2 -2.17 -4.12 -0.96
C TYR A 2 -2.14 -5.48 -0.27
N GLU A 3 -3.30 -6.00 0.13
CA GLU A 3 -3.41 -7.26 0.88
C GLU A 3 -2.83 -8.47 0.13
N VAL A 4 -2.99 -8.52 -1.19
CA VAL A 4 -2.41 -9.58 -2.04
C VAL A 4 -0.88 -9.57 -1.99
N ILE A 5 -0.27 -8.38 -1.93
CA ILE A 5 1.19 -8.21 -1.93
C ILE A 5 1.77 -8.32 -0.52
N SER A 6 1.13 -7.71 0.48
CA SER A 6 1.62 -7.65 1.86
C SER A 6 1.23 -8.88 2.69
N GLY A 7 0.20 -9.62 2.27
CA GLY A 7 -0.44 -10.65 3.10
C GLY A 7 -1.22 -10.08 4.28
N LEU A 8 -1.39 -8.76 4.36
CA LEU A 8 -2.02 -8.06 5.48
C LEU A 8 -3.25 -7.27 5.04
N PRO A 9 -4.38 -7.39 5.75
CA PRO A 9 -5.48 -6.48 5.56
C PRO A 9 -5.02 -5.03 5.83
N PRO A 10 -5.49 -4.04 5.06
CA PRO A 10 -5.13 -2.64 5.30
C PRO A 10 -5.58 -2.23 6.71
N TYR A 11 -4.69 -1.56 7.44
CA TYR A 11 -4.93 -0.98 8.77
C TYR A 11 -5.37 -2.00 9.85
N TYR A 12 -4.93 -3.27 9.74
CA TYR A 12 -5.30 -4.35 10.67
C TYR A 12 -5.00 -4.10 12.14
N ASP A 13 -4.01 -3.28 12.42
CA ASP A 13 -3.54 -2.92 13.75
C ASP A 13 -4.28 -1.70 14.34
N LEU A 14 -5.22 -1.10 13.60
CA LEU A 14 -5.93 0.11 13.99
C LEU A 14 -7.43 -0.11 14.20
N SER A 15 -8.01 0.73 15.06
CA SER A 15 -9.46 0.86 15.16
C SER A 15 -10.03 1.44 13.87
N HIS A 16 -11.08 0.82 13.32
CA HIS A 16 -11.78 1.36 12.15
C HIS A 16 -12.82 2.38 12.60
N ASP A 17 -12.38 3.53 13.06
CA ASP A 17 -13.25 4.61 13.54
C ASP A 17 -13.03 5.92 12.77
N GLU A 18 -13.66 7.00 13.24
CA GLU A 18 -13.58 8.32 12.62
C GLU A 18 -12.15 8.84 12.56
N ASN A 19 -11.29 8.51 13.54
CA ASN A 19 -9.90 8.96 13.53
C ASN A 19 -9.13 8.33 12.37
N LEU A 20 -9.37 7.03 12.08
CA LEU A 20 -8.77 6.39 10.91
C LEU A 20 -9.28 7.03 9.62
N ALA A 21 -10.57 7.32 9.52
CA ALA A 21 -11.15 8.00 8.36
C ALA A 21 -10.52 9.38 8.13
N ILE A 22 -10.36 10.19 9.19
CA ILE A 22 -9.67 11.49 9.13
C ILE A 22 -8.23 11.32 8.65
N LYS A 23 -7.47 10.37 9.20
CA LYS A 23 -6.09 10.10 8.77
C LYS A 23 -6.02 9.72 7.29
N ILE A 24 -6.95 8.90 6.79
CA ILE A 24 -7.03 8.53 5.36
C ILE A 24 -7.32 9.76 4.49
N CYS A 25 -8.29 10.59 4.88
CA CYS A 25 -8.54 11.86 4.18
C CYS A 25 -7.31 12.77 4.19
N GLN A 26 -6.55 12.78 5.28
CA GLN A 26 -5.30 13.54 5.38
C GLN A 26 -4.09 12.89 4.70
N GLY A 27 -4.29 11.85 3.88
CA GLY A 27 -3.24 11.26 3.06
C GLY A 27 -2.62 9.98 3.60
N LEU A 28 -3.07 9.43 4.74
CA LEU A 28 -2.62 8.12 5.19
C LEU A 28 -2.98 7.06 4.13
N ARG A 29 -2.00 6.26 3.72
CA ARG A 29 -2.14 5.16 2.76
C ARG A 29 -1.42 3.91 3.28
N PRO A 30 -1.83 2.70 2.87
CA PRO A 30 -1.13 1.48 3.27
C PRO A 30 0.33 1.51 2.81
N ARG A 31 1.24 1.05 3.67
CA ARG A 31 2.69 0.99 3.40
C ARG A 31 3.16 -0.46 3.37
N PHE A 32 4.13 -0.75 2.50
CA PHE A 32 4.74 -2.07 2.41
C PHE A 32 6.05 -2.12 3.19
N ASN A 33 6.29 -3.25 3.84
CA ASN A 33 7.55 -3.60 4.49
C ASN A 33 8.49 -4.41 3.59
N ILE A 34 8.08 -4.61 2.33
CA ILE A 34 8.83 -5.29 1.27
C ILE A 34 8.95 -4.35 0.06
N LYS A 35 10.00 -4.55 -0.75
CA LYS A 35 10.12 -3.93 -2.06
C LYS A 35 8.98 -4.44 -2.95
N VAL A 36 8.29 -3.52 -3.61
CA VAL A 36 7.23 -3.81 -4.58
C VAL A 36 7.72 -3.33 -5.95
N PRO A 37 7.47 -4.07 -7.05
CA PRO A 37 7.80 -3.62 -8.38
C PRO A 37 7.28 -2.20 -8.63
N GLN A 38 8.11 -1.33 -9.21
CA GLN A 38 7.82 0.10 -9.32
C GLN A 38 6.54 0.38 -10.12
N LEU A 39 6.30 -0.36 -11.21
CA LEU A 39 5.07 -0.29 -11.99
C LEU A 39 3.83 -0.61 -11.14
N ILE A 40 3.90 -1.65 -10.32
CA ILE A 40 2.82 -2.04 -9.41
C ILE A 40 2.62 -0.99 -8.31
N MET A 41 3.70 -0.45 -7.74
CA MET A 41 3.62 0.64 -6.77
C MET A 41 2.96 1.88 -7.39
N HIS A 42 3.37 2.28 -8.59
CA HIS A 42 2.79 3.41 -9.30
C HIS A 42 1.30 3.20 -9.59
N LEU A 43 0.90 1.99 -9.98
CA LEU A 43 -0.50 1.62 -10.17
C LEU A 43 -1.31 1.77 -8.88
N ILE A 44 -0.80 1.26 -7.75
CA ILE A 44 -1.45 1.38 -6.43
C ILE A 44 -1.59 2.84 -6.04
N LYS A 45 -0.54 3.64 -6.21
CA LYS A 45 -0.52 5.08 -5.94
C LYS A 45 -1.64 5.79 -6.71
N ARG A 46 -1.77 5.55 -8.02
CA ARG A 46 -2.82 6.15 -8.85
C ARG A 46 -4.23 5.64 -8.50
N CYS A 47 -4.39 4.36 -8.17
CA CYS A 47 -5.68 3.82 -7.72
C CYS A 47 -6.17 4.48 -6.43
N LEU A 48 -5.25 4.90 -5.55
CA LEU A 48 -5.53 5.53 -4.26
C LEU A 48 -5.47 7.07 -4.30
N ASP A 49 -5.43 7.67 -5.50
CA ASP A 49 -5.40 9.12 -5.66
C ASP A 49 -6.70 9.74 -5.10
N ALA A 50 -6.52 10.80 -4.32
CA ALA A 50 -7.58 11.60 -3.74
C ALA A 50 -8.45 12.25 -4.82
N ASN A 51 -7.85 12.68 -5.95
CA ASN A 51 -8.58 13.15 -7.11
C ASN A 51 -9.05 11.96 -7.96
N PRO A 52 -10.37 11.72 -8.10
CA PRO A 52 -10.88 10.60 -8.89
C PRO A 52 -10.47 10.66 -10.37
N LEU A 53 -10.20 11.85 -10.92
CA LEU A 53 -9.80 12.02 -12.32
C LEU A 53 -8.37 11.51 -12.61
N ASN A 54 -7.54 11.35 -11.58
CA ASN A 54 -6.18 10.82 -11.71
C ASN A 54 -6.14 9.29 -11.61
N ARG A 55 -7.25 8.66 -11.24
CA ARG A 55 -7.33 7.20 -11.10
C ARG A 55 -7.26 6.54 -12.48
N PRO A 56 -6.58 5.38 -12.61
CA PRO A 56 -6.45 4.70 -13.87
C PRO A 56 -7.79 4.14 -14.34
N GLU A 57 -7.94 3.99 -15.65
CA GLU A 57 -9.08 3.26 -16.22
C GLU A 57 -8.96 1.77 -15.92
N VAL A 58 -10.10 1.08 -15.82
CA VAL A 58 -10.13 -0.37 -15.56
C VAL A 58 -9.32 -1.16 -16.59
N ARG A 59 -9.31 -0.72 -17.85
CA ARG A 59 -8.51 -1.34 -18.91
C ARG A 59 -7.01 -1.27 -18.63
N GLU A 60 -6.53 -0.10 -18.21
CA GLU A 60 -5.12 0.08 -17.84
C GLU A 60 -4.73 -0.80 -16.66
N ILE A 61 -5.59 -0.88 -15.63
CA ILE A 61 -5.38 -1.79 -14.49
C ILE A 61 -5.29 -3.24 -15.00
N TYR A 62 -6.20 -3.66 -15.87
CA TYR A 62 -6.23 -5.01 -16.43
C TYR A 62 -4.94 -5.35 -17.19
N ASP A 63 -4.49 -4.46 -18.08
CA ASP A 63 -3.30 -4.71 -18.91
C ASP A 63 -2.05 -4.92 -18.03
N ILE A 64 -1.85 -4.06 -17.01
CA ILE A 64 -0.71 -4.20 -16.07
C ILE A 64 -0.81 -5.49 -15.23
N LEU A 65 -2.01 -5.83 -14.74
CA LEU A 65 -2.19 -7.06 -13.96
C LEU A 65 -2.06 -8.33 -14.82
N TYR A 66 -2.44 -8.25 -16.10
CA TYR A 66 -2.27 -9.34 -17.06
C TYR A 66 -0.79 -9.60 -17.34
N GLU A 67 0.01 -8.54 -17.58
CA GLU A 67 1.46 -8.69 -17.73
C GLU A 67 2.12 -9.25 -16.47
N TRP A 68 1.65 -8.84 -15.28
CA TRP A 68 2.11 -9.43 -14.02
C TRP A 68 1.79 -10.93 -13.94
N HIS A 69 0.58 -11.33 -14.33
CA HIS A 69 0.15 -12.73 -14.28
C HIS A 69 0.92 -13.63 -15.27
N GLU A 70 1.05 -13.21 -16.52
CA GLU A 70 1.73 -14.01 -17.55
C GLU A 70 3.23 -14.18 -17.26
N TYR A 71 3.82 -13.24 -16.52
CA TYR A 71 5.22 -13.21 -16.11
C TYR A 71 6.22 -13.55 -17.24
N ASP A 72 6.76 -12.50 -17.86
CA ASP A 72 7.90 -12.60 -18.77
C ASP A 72 9.11 -11.90 -18.13
N ASP A 73 10.19 -12.62 -17.87
CA ASP A 73 11.40 -12.09 -17.22
C ASP A 73 12.14 -11.04 -18.07
N GLN A 74 11.82 -10.94 -19.37
CA GLN A 74 12.33 -9.91 -20.28
C GLN A 74 11.47 -8.65 -20.30
N SER A 75 10.20 -8.74 -19.87
CA SER A 75 9.31 -7.60 -19.76
C SER A 75 9.79 -6.62 -18.69
N GLU A 76 9.33 -5.37 -18.77
CA GLU A 76 9.68 -4.35 -17.79
C GLU A 76 9.23 -4.76 -16.38
N ILE A 77 7.99 -5.26 -16.26
CA ILE A 77 7.47 -5.73 -14.99
C ILE A 77 8.21 -6.96 -14.46
N GLY A 78 8.58 -7.92 -15.32
CA GLY A 78 9.33 -9.11 -14.93
C GLY A 78 10.72 -8.78 -14.38
N LYS A 79 11.43 -7.84 -15.01
CA LYS A 79 12.71 -7.32 -14.50
C LYS A 79 12.56 -6.68 -13.12
N GLN A 80 11.52 -5.86 -12.92
CA GLN A 80 11.26 -5.22 -11.63
C GLN A 80 10.82 -6.22 -10.55
N ILE A 81 10.09 -7.29 -10.91
CA ILE A 81 9.75 -8.39 -10.00
C ILE A 81 11.02 -9.09 -9.54
N LYS A 82 11.90 -9.46 -10.47
CA LYS A 82 13.16 -10.11 -10.13
C LYS A 82 14.02 -9.26 -9.19
N GLU A 83 14.17 -7.98 -9.50
CA GLU A 83 14.89 -7.03 -8.63
C GLU A 83 14.26 -6.97 -7.22
N ALA A 84 12.93 -6.84 -7.15
CA ALA A 84 12.22 -6.78 -5.89
C ALA A 84 12.40 -8.09 -5.08
N GLU A 85 12.35 -9.24 -5.73
CA GLU A 85 12.57 -10.55 -5.10
C GLU A 85 13.99 -10.70 -4.55
N GLU A 86 15.02 -10.32 -5.32
CA GLU A 86 16.42 -10.36 -4.88
C GLU A 86 16.64 -9.51 -3.62
N ILE A 87 16.07 -8.30 -3.59
CA ILE A 87 16.10 -7.41 -2.41
C ILE A 87 15.32 -8.05 -1.25
N ASN A 88 14.11 -8.54 -1.51
CA ASN A 88 13.24 -9.09 -0.47
C ASN A 88 13.80 -10.38 0.15
N ILE A 89 14.57 -11.19 -0.60
CA ILE A 89 15.26 -12.37 -0.05
C ILE A 89 16.25 -11.97 1.05
N SER A 90 16.93 -10.83 0.91
CA SER A 90 17.89 -10.32 1.89
C SER A 90 17.23 -9.74 3.16
N LEU A 91 15.92 -9.49 3.15
CA LEU A 91 15.21 -8.97 4.31
C LEU A 91 15.07 -10.04 5.42
N PRO A 92 15.14 -9.65 6.71
CA PRO A 92 14.91 -10.55 7.84
C PRO A 92 13.56 -11.28 7.71
N THR A 93 13.51 -12.56 8.09
CA THR A 93 12.29 -13.40 8.02
C THR A 93 11.09 -12.79 8.77
N SER A 94 11.34 -12.01 9.84
CA SER A 94 10.33 -11.21 10.56
C SER A 94 9.53 -10.27 9.64
N ASN A 95 10.06 -9.88 8.49
CA ASN A 95 9.43 -8.94 7.56
C ASN A 95 8.68 -9.64 6.42
N LYS A 96 8.83 -10.97 6.24
CA LYS A 96 8.36 -11.69 5.04
C LYS A 96 6.92 -12.19 5.14
N LEU A 97 6.48 -12.63 6.32
CA LEU A 97 5.08 -12.99 6.55
C LEU A 97 4.72 -12.67 8.01
N PRO A 98 4.11 -11.51 8.27
CA PRO A 98 3.75 -11.13 9.62
C PRO A 98 2.63 -12.03 10.12
N SER A 99 2.85 -12.71 11.25
CA SER A 99 1.74 -13.08 12.11
C SER A 99 1.11 -11.79 12.59
N TYR A 100 -0.14 -11.52 12.20
CA TYR A 100 -0.83 -10.31 12.58
C TYR A 100 -1.98 -10.60 13.53
N GLU A 101 -2.11 -9.74 14.53
CA GLU A 101 -3.29 -9.69 15.38
C GLU A 101 -4.14 -8.51 14.93
N THR A 102 -5.38 -8.79 14.57
CA THR A 102 -6.33 -7.76 14.20
C THR A 102 -6.76 -6.99 15.45
N HIS A 103 -6.70 -5.67 15.38
CA HIS A 103 -7.22 -4.80 16.43
C HIS A 103 -8.69 -5.12 16.68
N SER A 104 -9.10 -5.23 17.95
CA SER A 104 -10.47 -5.66 18.32
C SER A 104 -11.60 -4.80 17.73
N LYS A 105 -11.30 -3.56 17.32
CA LYS A 105 -12.23 -2.62 16.66
C LYS A 105 -12.00 -2.46 15.14
N ALA A 106 -11.14 -3.28 14.55
CA ALA A 106 -11.03 -3.35 13.10
C ALA A 106 -12.24 -4.14 12.55
N VAL A 107 -12.86 -3.60 11.51
CA VAL A 107 -14.06 -4.18 10.89
C VAL A 107 -13.86 -4.28 9.39
N TYR A 108 -13.82 -5.52 8.88
CA TYR A 108 -13.64 -5.85 7.47
C TYR A 108 -14.93 -6.25 6.76
N THR A 109 -16.03 -6.34 7.51
CA THR A 109 -17.37 -6.54 6.96
C THR A 109 -18.03 -5.20 6.64
N SER A 110 -18.98 -5.21 5.71
CA SER A 110 -19.75 -4.02 5.35
C SER A 110 -20.50 -3.45 6.57
N ARG A 111 -20.47 -2.12 6.71
CA ARG A 111 -21.23 -1.36 7.71
C ARG A 111 -21.42 0.08 7.26
N LEU A 112 -22.42 0.75 7.83
CA LEU A 112 -22.61 2.18 7.62
C LEU A 112 -21.49 2.97 8.30
N LEU A 113 -20.85 3.88 7.56
CA LEU A 113 -19.93 4.88 8.10
C LEU A 113 -20.69 6.19 8.26
N ASN A 114 -20.90 6.62 9.49
CA ASN A 114 -21.58 7.88 9.81
C ASN A 114 -20.58 8.83 10.49
N PHE A 115 -19.60 9.28 9.72
CA PHE A 115 -18.59 10.25 10.15
C PHE A 115 -18.99 11.61 9.60
N ASN A 116 -19.20 12.59 10.49
CA ASN A 116 -19.60 13.93 10.10
C ASN A 116 -18.36 14.81 10.08
N ASN A 117 -18.21 15.67 9.07
CA ASN A 117 -17.10 16.64 8.97
C ASN A 117 -15.71 16.03 8.68
N LEU A 118 -15.63 15.01 7.81
CA LEU A 118 -14.33 14.56 7.30
C LEU A 118 -13.66 15.70 6.50
N PRO A 119 -12.33 15.88 6.60
CA PRO A 119 -11.62 16.87 5.81
C PRO A 119 -11.61 16.47 4.32
N GLU A 120 -11.35 17.44 3.44
CA GLU A 120 -11.14 17.15 2.02
C GLU A 120 -9.98 16.16 1.84
N PRO A 121 -10.16 15.11 1.04
CA PRO A 121 -9.13 14.11 0.85
C PRO A 121 -7.93 14.71 0.11
N LYS A 122 -6.73 14.43 0.60
CA LYS A 122 -5.46 14.73 -0.06
C LYS A 122 -4.62 13.47 -0.26
N ASN A 123 -3.64 13.58 -1.16
CA ASN A 123 -2.61 12.55 -1.35
C ASN A 123 -1.59 12.62 -0.19
N SER A 124 -0.82 11.53 0.02
CA SER A 124 0.27 11.59 1.02
C SER A 124 1.35 12.53 0.50
N ASP A 125 1.97 13.27 1.41
CA ASP A 125 3.08 14.18 1.06
C ASP A 125 4.33 13.36 0.64
N ASP A 126 4.38 12.05 0.95
CA ASP A 126 5.43 11.09 0.57
C ASP A 126 5.34 10.57 -0.89
N TYR A 127 4.43 11.09 -1.74
CA TYR A 127 4.26 10.56 -3.11
C TYR A 127 5.37 10.96 -4.08
N ASP A 128 6.10 12.05 -3.80
CA ASP A 128 7.05 12.68 -4.72
C ASP A 128 8.50 12.19 -4.57
N GLU A 129 8.84 11.51 -3.47
CA GLU A 129 10.15 10.90 -3.33
C GLU A 129 10.15 9.50 -3.96
N GLN A 130 11.24 9.18 -4.64
CA GLN A 130 11.65 7.85 -5.09
C GLN A 130 11.86 6.87 -3.91
N ASN A 131 11.01 6.95 -2.88
CA ASN A 131 11.02 6.05 -1.75
C ASN A 131 10.26 4.79 -2.15
N ASP A 132 10.93 4.04 -3.01
CA ASP A 132 10.70 2.63 -3.20
C ASP A 132 10.67 1.97 -1.82
N ASN A 133 9.60 1.24 -1.51
CA ASN A 133 9.44 0.61 -0.21
C ASN A 133 10.74 -0.06 0.28
N ILE A 134 11.21 0.42 1.42
CA ILE A 134 11.57 -0.29 2.65
C ILE A 134 11.57 0.86 3.65
N ILE A 135 10.77 0.75 4.71
CA ILE A 135 10.78 1.60 5.92
C ILE A 135 11.91 2.63 5.85
N SER A 136 11.60 3.90 5.54
CA SER A 136 12.58 4.98 5.72
C SER A 136 13.15 4.77 7.11
N MET A 137 14.44 4.46 7.25
CA MET A 137 15.05 4.17 8.55
C MET A 137 14.84 5.31 9.55
N LYS A 138 14.44 6.50 9.08
CA LYS A 138 14.00 7.64 9.89
C LYS A 138 12.65 7.47 10.60
N SER A 139 11.78 6.53 10.17
CA SER A 139 10.44 6.35 10.76
C SER A 139 10.42 5.45 11.99
N LEU A 140 11.48 4.67 12.24
CA LEU A 140 11.54 3.82 13.45
C LEU A 140 12.05 4.62 14.66
N GLU A 141 12.91 5.61 14.44
CA GLU A 141 13.47 6.46 15.51
C GLU A 141 12.45 7.46 16.10
N SER A 142 11.34 7.73 15.41
CA SER A 142 10.29 8.66 15.87
C SER A 142 9.14 8.00 16.62
N LEU A 143 9.12 6.66 16.73
CA LEU A 143 8.13 5.90 17.50
C LEU A 143 8.64 5.44 18.87
N THR A 144 9.90 5.75 19.20
CA THR A 144 10.56 5.38 20.46
C THR A 144 10.98 6.57 21.34
N ASN A 145 10.51 7.79 21.05
CA ASN A 145 10.73 8.97 21.90
C ASN A 145 9.42 9.65 22.29
#